data_AF-A0A5E3XGV1-F1
#
_entry.id   AF-A0A5E3XGV1-F1
#
_cell.length_a   1.000
_cell.length_b   1.000
_cell.length_c   1.000
_cell.angle_alpha   90.00
_cell.angle_beta   90.00
_cell.angle_gamma   90.00
#
_symmetry.space_group_name_H-M   'P 1'
#
loop_
_entity.id
_entity.type
_entity.pdbx_description
1 polymer ?
#
loop_
_entity_poly.entity_id
_entity_poly.type
_entity_poly.pdbx_seq_one_letter_code
_entity_poly.pdbx_strand_id
1 'polypeptide(L)'
;MKTVEWLAHEADWPDQWKPLHNVPSPLVYSRAVIYSAWRAGMSDYLKGDVIGYDGPPRPDFQLIVVVYAKAETDYLPNKLIPFEALTDVQYLSFRQRTWQLFEPSSGDWKALFRHARKLCWLRHDGNAGISFLYNCNNNFLLRDGDHEMAKALNKVRELLAFGMDWFREFGGSSCASMLVDLVRLKDRMIEDITVGTRSEEDISDKVGAMIRVHQEELKDVGCDGFAFMN
;
A
#
# COMPACT_ATOMS: atom_id res chain seq x y z
N MET A 1 14.05 -10.13 -11.03
CA MET A 1 13.74 -9.18 -9.95
C MET A 1 12.24 -8.96 -10.00
N LYS A 2 11.49 -9.39 -8.99
CA LYS A 2 10.02 -9.42 -9.10
C LYS A 2 9.37 -8.20 -8.44
N THR A 3 8.51 -7.50 -9.18
CA THR A 3 7.62 -6.44 -8.68
C THR A 3 6.22 -7.01 -8.53
N VAL A 4 5.51 -6.63 -7.48
CA VAL A 4 4.16 -7.09 -7.19
C VAL A 4 3.27 -5.91 -6.78
N GLU A 5 2.07 -5.84 -7.35
CA GLU A 5 1.06 -4.84 -7.02
C GLU A 5 -0.26 -5.54 -6.67
N TRP A 6 -0.83 -5.14 -5.54
CA TRP A 6 -2.17 -5.47 -5.09
C TRP A 6 -3.01 -4.20 -5.12
N LEU A 7 -4.15 -4.26 -5.80
CA LEU A 7 -5.00 -3.11 -6.03
C LEU A 7 -6.46 -3.47 -5.74
N ALA A 8 -7.11 -2.71 -4.86
CA ALA A 8 -8.51 -2.91 -4.51
C ALA A 8 -9.42 -1.80 -5.08
N HIS A 9 -10.54 -2.20 -5.68
CA HIS A 9 -11.46 -1.36 -6.44
C HIS A 9 -12.94 -1.59 -6.11
N GLU A 10 -13.73 -0.51 -6.08
CA GLU A 10 -15.20 -0.52 -6.12
C GLU A 10 -15.72 0.02 -7.47
N ALA A 11 -16.98 -0.29 -7.78
CA ALA A 11 -17.60 -0.10 -9.10
C ALA A 11 -17.77 1.37 -9.57
N ASP A 12 -17.49 2.37 -8.75
CA ASP A 12 -17.63 3.79 -9.10
C ASP A 12 -16.43 4.31 -9.90
N TRP A 13 -16.14 3.67 -11.03
CA TRP A 13 -14.98 3.98 -11.86
C TRP A 13 -15.34 5.02 -12.94
N PRO A 14 -14.70 6.21 -12.98
CA PRO A 14 -14.79 7.10 -14.14
C PRO A 14 -14.15 6.50 -15.42
N ASP A 15 -13.13 5.62 -15.31
CA ASP A 15 -12.51 4.90 -16.44
C ASP A 15 -13.16 3.56 -16.83
N GLN A 16 -14.48 3.45 -16.73
CA GLN A 16 -15.24 2.39 -17.44
C GLN A 16 -14.84 2.22 -18.93
N TRP A 17 -14.15 3.20 -19.52
CA TRP A 17 -13.68 3.23 -20.91
C TRP A 17 -12.15 3.11 -21.11
N LYS A 18 -11.32 3.24 -20.06
CA LYS A 18 -9.87 2.98 -20.15
C LYS A 18 -9.54 1.79 -19.24
N PRO A 19 -9.51 0.57 -19.81
CA PRO A 19 -9.08 -0.58 -19.05
C PRO A 19 -7.65 -0.33 -18.53
N LEU A 20 -7.45 -0.40 -17.22
CA LEU A 20 -6.10 -0.66 -16.71
C LEU A 20 -5.57 -1.93 -17.38
N HIS A 21 -6.45 -2.91 -17.66
CA HIS A 21 -6.11 -4.20 -18.27
C HIS A 21 -7.26 -4.80 -19.11
N ASN A 22 -6.92 -5.62 -20.11
CA ASN A 22 -7.84 -6.26 -21.06
C ASN A 22 -8.64 -7.41 -20.43
N VAL A 23 -9.61 -7.10 -19.57
CA VAL A 23 -10.52 -8.09 -18.97
C VAL A 23 -11.78 -8.24 -19.82
N PRO A 24 -12.27 -9.46 -20.13
CA PRO A 24 -13.40 -9.68 -21.02
C PRO A 24 -14.79 -9.34 -20.46
N SER A 25 -14.92 -8.76 -19.25
CA SER A 25 -16.22 -8.41 -18.66
C SER A 25 -16.21 -7.02 -18.05
N PRO A 26 -17.24 -6.17 -18.32
CA PRO A 26 -17.44 -4.94 -17.59
C PRO A 26 -17.61 -5.24 -16.10
N LEU A 27 -16.85 -4.56 -15.24
CA LEU A 27 -16.93 -4.67 -13.77
C LEU A 27 -18.02 -3.79 -13.15
N VAL A 28 -18.93 -3.29 -13.99
CA VAL A 28 -20.06 -2.43 -13.60
C VAL A 28 -20.84 -3.18 -12.51
N TYR A 29 -20.94 -2.62 -11.32
CA TYR A 29 -21.55 -3.20 -10.10
C TYR A 29 -20.73 -4.23 -9.30
N SER A 30 -19.43 -4.38 -9.56
CA SER A 30 -18.57 -5.31 -8.80
C SER A 30 -17.40 -4.63 -8.11
N ARG A 31 -17.03 -5.18 -6.95
CA ARG A 31 -15.75 -4.87 -6.31
C ARG A 31 -14.70 -5.80 -6.88
N ALA A 32 -13.47 -5.36 -7.04
CA ALA A 32 -12.41 -6.22 -7.54
C ALA A 32 -11.12 -6.05 -6.73
N VAL A 33 -10.43 -7.18 -6.53
CA VAL A 33 -9.04 -7.19 -6.10
C VAL A 33 -8.20 -7.68 -7.26
N ILE A 34 -7.24 -6.87 -7.67
CA ILE A 34 -6.32 -7.14 -8.76
C ILE A 34 -4.95 -7.40 -8.14
N TYR A 35 -4.36 -8.53 -8.52
CA TYR A 35 -2.99 -8.88 -8.22
C TYR A 35 -2.21 -8.91 -9.52
N SER A 36 -1.16 -8.11 -9.60
CA SER A 36 -0.28 -8.01 -10.76
C SER A 36 1.16 -8.30 -10.33
N ALA A 37 1.88 -9.08 -11.14
CA ALA A 37 3.29 -9.40 -10.89
C ALA A 37 4.13 -9.34 -12.16
N TRP A 38 5.36 -8.85 -12.02
CA TRP A 38 6.36 -8.70 -13.08
C TRP A 38 7.63 -9.47 -12.72
N ARG A 39 8.29 -10.10 -13.70
CA ARG A 39 9.54 -10.88 -13.57
C ARG A 39 10.79 -10.01 -13.59
N ALA A 40 10.69 -8.84 -14.22
CA ALA A 40 11.69 -7.79 -14.29
C ALA A 40 11.00 -6.43 -14.21
N GLY A 41 11.57 -5.48 -13.45
CA GLY A 41 10.99 -4.16 -13.27
C GLY A 41 11.79 -3.32 -12.27
N MET A 42 11.63 -2.00 -12.36
CA MET A 42 12.19 -1.02 -11.43
C MET A 42 11.12 -0.60 -10.41
N SER A 43 11.54 0.03 -9.31
CA SER A 43 10.64 0.63 -8.32
C SER A 43 9.70 1.67 -8.91
N ASP A 44 10.08 2.30 -10.02
CA ASP A 44 9.30 3.32 -10.72
C ASP A 44 7.90 2.84 -11.12
N TYR A 45 7.71 1.53 -11.29
CA TYR A 45 6.38 0.94 -11.53
C TYR A 45 5.42 1.19 -10.37
N LEU A 46 5.95 1.27 -9.15
CA LEU A 46 5.18 1.65 -7.96
C LEU A 46 4.88 3.15 -7.92
N LYS A 47 5.42 3.97 -8.83
CA LYS A 47 5.16 5.40 -8.95
C LYS A 47 4.33 5.74 -10.19
N GLY A 48 3.72 4.76 -10.87
CA GLY A 48 3.02 5.00 -12.13
C GLY A 48 1.82 5.96 -12.09
N ASP A 49 1.35 6.35 -10.90
CA ASP A 49 0.36 7.39 -10.69
C ASP A 49 0.93 8.73 -10.21
N VAL A 50 2.25 8.87 -10.13
CA VAL A 50 2.96 10.12 -9.86
C VAL A 50 3.23 10.86 -11.18
N ILE A 51 3.11 12.18 -11.19
CA ILE A 51 3.42 13.01 -12.35
C ILE A 51 4.89 12.80 -12.77
N GLY A 52 5.12 12.63 -14.07
CA GLY A 52 6.48 12.41 -14.62
C GLY A 52 6.93 10.95 -14.66
N TYR A 53 6.20 10.02 -14.03
CA TYR A 53 6.47 8.58 -14.13
C TYR A 53 5.53 7.92 -15.14
N ASP A 54 6.04 6.98 -15.93
CA ASP A 54 5.21 6.18 -16.82
C ASP A 54 4.43 5.11 -16.04
N GLY A 55 3.27 4.72 -16.59
CA GLY A 55 2.53 3.58 -16.05
C GLY A 55 3.34 2.29 -16.19
N PRO A 56 3.17 1.31 -15.28
CA PRO A 56 3.88 0.04 -15.41
C PRO A 56 3.52 -0.66 -16.72
N PRO A 57 4.45 -1.40 -17.34
CA PRO A 57 4.13 -2.22 -18.51
C PRO A 57 3.15 -3.34 -18.13
N ARG A 58 2.66 -4.08 -19.13
CA ARG A 58 1.78 -5.23 -18.87
C ARG A 58 2.44 -6.25 -17.92
N PRO A 59 1.73 -6.74 -16.89
CA PRO A 59 2.28 -7.74 -15.97
C PRO A 59 2.48 -9.11 -16.64
N ASP A 60 3.50 -9.84 -16.18
CA ASP A 60 3.75 -11.23 -16.54
C ASP A 60 2.68 -12.17 -15.99
N PHE A 61 2.10 -11.81 -14.85
CA PHE A 61 1.00 -12.53 -14.22
C PHE A 61 -0.01 -11.55 -13.67
N GLN A 62 -1.29 -11.82 -13.91
CA GLN A 62 -2.38 -11.05 -13.34
C GLN A 62 -3.51 -11.97 -12.91
N LEU A 63 -3.97 -11.78 -11.67
CA LEU A 63 -5.15 -12.41 -11.12
C LEU A 63 -6.16 -11.30 -10.77
N ILE A 64 -7.39 -11.45 -11.23
CA ILE A 64 -8.48 -10.51 -10.95
C ILE A 64 -9.58 -11.28 -10.27
N VAL A 65 -9.90 -10.85 -9.05
CA VAL A 65 -10.93 -11.46 -8.24
C VAL A 65 -12.08 -10.50 -8.12
N VAL A 66 -13.20 -10.86 -8.75
CA VAL A 66 -14.41 -10.06 -8.77
C VAL A 66 -15.32 -10.51 -7.63
N VAL A 67 -15.66 -9.57 -6.77
CA VAL A 67 -16.56 -9.72 -5.63
C VAL A 67 -17.89 -9.09 -6.02
N TYR A 68 -18.87 -9.93 -6.33
CA TYR A 68 -20.23 -9.51 -6.62
C TYR A 68 -21.00 -9.34 -5.31
N ALA A 69 -21.67 -8.19 -5.17
CA ALA A 69 -22.43 -7.77 -3.99
C ALA A 69 -21.59 -7.40 -2.74
N LYS A 70 -22.26 -6.66 -1.84
CA LYS A 70 -21.78 -6.26 -0.51
C LYS A 70 -21.62 -7.54 0.30
N ALA A 71 -20.52 -8.26 0.10
CA ALA A 71 -20.25 -9.51 0.77
C ALA A 71 -20.47 -9.29 2.27
N GLU A 72 -21.43 -10.02 2.85
CA GLU A 72 -21.64 -10.12 4.28
C GLU A 72 -20.31 -10.59 4.88
N THR A 73 -19.54 -9.64 5.39
CA THR A 73 -18.49 -9.70 6.44
C THR A 73 -17.36 -10.75 6.37
N ASP A 74 -17.41 -11.77 5.53
CA ASP A 74 -16.60 -12.99 5.68
C ASP A 74 -15.55 -13.17 4.58
N TYR A 75 -15.66 -12.44 3.47
CA TYR A 75 -14.64 -12.46 2.44
C TYR A 75 -13.50 -11.51 2.82
N LEU A 76 -12.38 -12.09 3.27
CA LEU A 76 -11.14 -11.38 3.52
C LEU A 76 -10.20 -11.61 2.33
N PRO A 77 -9.93 -10.60 1.48
CA PRO A 77 -9.09 -10.77 0.29
C PRO A 77 -7.63 -11.13 0.60
N ASN A 78 -7.17 -10.84 1.83
CA ASN A 78 -5.88 -11.26 2.36
C ASN A 78 -5.63 -12.78 2.25
N LYS A 79 -6.67 -13.62 2.36
CA LYS A 79 -6.58 -15.09 2.23
C LYS A 79 -6.19 -15.55 0.82
N LEU A 80 -6.28 -14.67 -0.18
CA LEU A 80 -5.87 -14.95 -1.54
C LEU A 80 -4.42 -14.57 -1.83
N ILE A 81 -3.72 -13.93 -0.90
CA ILE A 81 -2.34 -13.51 -1.12
C ILE A 81 -1.42 -14.71 -0.92
N PRO A 82 -0.74 -15.20 -1.96
CA PRO A 82 0.18 -16.32 -1.83
C PRO A 82 1.51 -15.79 -1.28
N PHE A 83 1.57 -15.47 0.01
CA PHE A 83 2.75 -14.86 0.62
C PHE A 83 4.01 -15.71 0.41
N GLU A 84 3.91 -17.04 0.38
CA GLU A 84 5.06 -17.91 0.12
C GLU A 84 5.70 -17.67 -1.26
N ALA A 85 4.89 -17.28 -2.26
CA ALA A 85 5.34 -17.00 -3.61
C ALA A 85 6.16 -15.69 -3.71
N LEU A 86 6.19 -14.88 -2.65
CA LEU A 86 6.82 -13.57 -2.62
C LEU A 86 8.31 -13.61 -2.22
N THR A 87 8.92 -14.81 -2.14
CA THR A 87 10.30 -15.00 -1.65
C THR A 87 11.35 -14.12 -2.34
N ASP A 88 11.20 -13.87 -3.64
CA ASP A 88 12.13 -13.07 -4.45
C ASP A 88 11.63 -11.65 -4.78
N VAL A 89 10.54 -11.22 -4.16
CA VAL A 89 9.94 -9.90 -4.40
C VAL A 89 10.79 -8.82 -3.75
N GLN A 90 11.09 -7.78 -4.52
CA GLN A 90 11.87 -6.62 -4.08
C GLN A 90 10.99 -5.38 -3.93
N TYR A 91 9.92 -5.30 -4.74
CA TYR A 91 9.00 -4.18 -4.80
C TYR A 91 7.59 -4.69 -4.59
N LEU A 92 6.90 -4.15 -3.59
CA LEU A 92 5.54 -4.55 -3.27
C LEU A 92 4.67 -3.32 -3.06
N SER A 93 3.47 -3.35 -3.62
CA SER A 93 2.50 -2.28 -3.45
C SER A 93 1.14 -2.82 -3.04
N PHE A 94 0.53 -2.17 -2.08
CA PHE A 94 -0.86 -2.36 -1.68
C PHE A 94 -1.59 -1.04 -1.82
N ARG A 95 -2.48 -0.98 -2.79
CA ARG A 95 -3.18 0.24 -3.18
C ARG A 95 -4.66 0.08 -3.03
N GLN A 96 -5.26 1.15 -2.57
CA GLN A 96 -6.69 1.24 -2.36
C GLN A 96 -7.21 2.45 -3.12
N ARG A 97 -8.08 2.24 -4.11
CA ARG A 97 -8.65 3.33 -4.92
C ARG A 97 -9.96 3.87 -4.38
N THR A 98 -10.69 3.12 -3.56
CA THR A 98 -11.96 3.52 -2.92
C THR A 98 -12.05 3.05 -1.47
N TRP A 99 -13.09 3.48 -0.73
CA TRP A 99 -13.21 3.22 0.71
C TRP A 99 -13.39 1.71 1.02
N GLN A 100 -12.55 1.26 1.96
CA GLN A 100 -12.47 -0.05 2.63
C GLN A 100 -12.76 -1.33 1.82
N LEU A 101 -11.76 -1.81 1.06
CA LEU A 101 -11.82 -3.15 0.45
C LEU A 101 -10.71 -4.10 0.88
N PHE A 102 -9.56 -3.56 1.30
CA PHE A 102 -8.38 -4.34 1.56
C PHE A 102 -7.67 -3.84 2.82
N GLU A 103 -7.74 -4.64 3.87
CA GLU A 103 -7.01 -4.41 5.11
C GLU A 103 -6.34 -5.73 5.54
N PRO A 104 -5.03 -5.90 5.33
CA PRO A 104 -4.34 -7.09 5.79
C PRO A 104 -4.35 -7.14 7.32
N SER A 105 -4.68 -8.32 7.86
CA SER A 105 -4.65 -8.57 9.30
C SER A 105 -3.22 -8.59 9.82
N SER A 106 -3.10 -8.62 11.15
CA SER A 106 -1.80 -8.73 11.79
C SER A 106 -1.02 -9.98 11.36
N GLY A 107 -1.72 -11.12 11.22
CA GLY A 107 -1.16 -12.39 10.76
C GLY A 107 -0.69 -12.35 9.31
N ASP A 108 -1.33 -11.55 8.45
CA ASP A 108 -0.97 -11.44 7.04
C ASP A 108 0.32 -10.65 6.84
N TRP A 109 0.49 -9.55 7.58
CA TRP A 109 1.75 -8.82 7.57
C TRP A 109 2.88 -9.72 8.11
N LYS A 110 2.64 -10.49 9.18
CA LYS A 110 3.60 -11.49 9.69
C LYS A 110 4.00 -12.47 8.59
N ALA A 111 3.03 -13.04 7.88
CA ALA A 111 3.28 -13.98 6.79
C ALA A 111 4.05 -13.32 5.64
N LEU A 112 3.61 -12.13 5.19
CA LEU A 112 4.27 -11.36 4.14
C LEU A 112 5.75 -11.16 4.44
N PHE A 113 6.06 -10.56 5.59
CA PHE A 113 7.41 -10.17 5.95
C PHE A 113 8.30 -11.38 6.23
N ARG A 114 7.73 -12.50 6.70
CA ARG A 114 8.44 -13.79 6.80
C ARG A 114 8.89 -14.31 5.44
N HIS A 115 8.05 -14.17 4.42
CA HIS A 115 8.32 -14.74 3.09
C HIS A 115 9.06 -13.78 2.16
N ALA A 116 8.72 -12.49 2.12
CA ALA A 116 9.29 -11.49 1.23
C ALA A 116 10.70 -11.05 1.63
N ARG A 117 11.66 -11.99 1.62
CA ARG A 117 13.01 -11.81 2.19
C ARG A 117 13.89 -10.81 1.46
N LYS A 118 13.55 -10.45 0.22
CA LYS A 118 14.30 -9.47 -0.60
C LYS A 118 13.59 -8.13 -0.71
N LEU A 119 12.47 -7.95 0.00
CA LEU A 119 11.68 -6.73 -0.05
C LEU A 119 12.51 -5.54 0.42
N CYS A 120 12.67 -4.55 -0.46
CA CYS A 120 13.37 -3.30 -0.16
C CYS A 120 12.53 -2.05 -0.44
N TRP A 121 11.42 -2.20 -1.15
CA TRP A 121 10.49 -1.13 -1.50
C TRP A 121 9.07 -1.54 -1.20
N LEU A 122 8.37 -0.70 -0.46
CA LEU A 122 7.02 -0.98 -0.02
C LEU A 122 6.15 0.24 -0.24
N ARG A 123 5.04 0.05 -0.96
CA ARG A 123 4.03 1.09 -1.14
C ARG A 123 2.74 0.71 -0.43
N HIS A 124 2.19 1.64 0.36
CA HIS A 124 0.89 1.53 0.97
C HIS A 124 0.09 2.82 0.85
N ASP A 125 -1.13 2.72 0.32
CA ASP A 125 -1.97 3.89 0.17
C ASP A 125 -3.19 3.84 1.09
N GLY A 126 -3.71 5.02 1.44
CA GLY A 126 -5.00 5.18 2.13
C GLY A 126 -5.13 4.35 3.41
N ASN A 127 -6.24 3.62 3.57
CA ASN A 127 -6.48 2.85 4.80
C ASN A 127 -5.53 1.64 4.94
N ALA A 128 -5.01 1.10 3.84
CA ALA A 128 -4.02 0.02 3.92
C ALA A 128 -2.72 0.50 4.58
N GLY A 129 -2.28 1.73 4.27
CA GLY A 129 -1.13 2.36 4.93
C GLY A 129 -1.40 2.71 6.39
N ILE A 130 -2.59 3.22 6.69
CA ILE A 130 -3.01 3.49 8.07
C ILE A 130 -3.01 2.20 8.90
N SER A 131 -3.61 1.13 8.38
CA SER A 131 -3.63 -0.17 9.05
C SER A 131 -2.24 -0.76 9.21
N PHE A 132 -1.36 -0.61 8.22
CA PHE A 132 0.04 -1.01 8.32
C PHE A 132 0.75 -0.32 9.49
N LEU A 133 0.63 1.01 9.61
CA LEU A 133 1.22 1.77 10.72
C LEU A 133 0.59 1.40 12.07
N TYR A 134 -0.73 1.26 12.12
CA TYR A 134 -1.45 0.85 13.32
C TYR A 134 -0.98 -0.51 13.82
N ASN A 135 -0.88 -1.50 12.93
CA ASN A 135 -0.43 -2.83 13.30
C ASN A 135 1.05 -2.85 13.67
N CYS A 136 1.90 -2.08 12.97
CA CYS A 136 3.28 -1.86 13.37
C CYS A 136 3.39 -1.37 14.81
N ASN A 137 2.61 -0.35 15.15
CA ASN A 137 2.68 0.26 16.47
C ASN A 137 2.07 -0.63 17.57
N ASN A 138 0.86 -1.16 17.36
CA ASN A 138 0.09 -1.83 18.42
C ASN A 138 0.33 -3.33 18.54
N ASN A 139 0.62 -4.02 17.43
CA ASN A 139 0.64 -5.48 17.38
C ASN A 139 2.04 -6.05 17.07
N PHE A 140 2.92 -5.30 16.41
CA PHE A 140 4.16 -5.88 15.88
C PHE A 140 5.43 -5.47 16.63
N LEU A 141 5.51 -4.26 17.18
CA LEU A 141 6.81 -3.68 17.56
C LEU A 141 6.95 -3.30 19.02
N LEU A 142 5.85 -2.98 19.69
CA LEU A 142 5.90 -2.46 21.06
C LEU A 142 5.40 -3.44 22.14
N ARG A 143 4.70 -4.52 21.76
CA ARG A 143 4.05 -5.41 22.75
C ARG A 143 4.57 -6.86 22.82
N ASP A 144 4.88 -7.50 21.69
CA ASP A 144 5.15 -8.95 21.67
C ASP A 144 6.63 -9.36 21.53
N GLY A 145 7.57 -8.43 21.36
CA GLY A 145 9.00 -8.78 21.21
C GLY A 145 9.29 -9.68 20.00
N ASP A 146 8.44 -9.67 18.97
CA ASP A 146 8.53 -10.54 17.79
C ASP A 146 9.66 -10.06 16.86
N HIS A 147 10.90 -10.36 17.26
CA HIS A 147 12.15 -9.95 16.60
C HIS A 147 12.21 -10.33 15.11
N GLU A 148 11.52 -11.40 14.69
CA GLU A 148 11.53 -11.86 13.30
C GLU A 148 10.78 -10.91 12.35
N MET A 149 9.71 -10.27 12.83
CA MET A 149 8.99 -9.26 12.05
C MET A 149 9.73 -7.93 11.97
N ALA A 150 10.35 -7.50 13.08
CA ALA A 150 11.23 -6.33 13.07
C ALA A 150 12.37 -6.55 12.05
N LYS A 151 13.04 -7.70 12.08
CA LYS A 151 14.09 -8.08 11.11
C LYS A 151 13.64 -8.05 9.65
N ALA A 152 12.39 -8.33 9.37
CA ALA A 152 11.88 -8.33 8.01
C ALA A 152 11.51 -6.92 7.52
N LEU A 153 10.97 -6.06 8.40
CA LEU A 153 10.81 -4.63 8.13
C LEU A 153 12.15 -3.91 8.00
N ASN A 154 13.21 -4.39 8.66
CA ASN A 154 14.57 -3.85 8.55
C ASN A 154 15.13 -3.88 7.11
N LYS A 155 14.47 -4.55 6.17
CA LYS A 155 14.93 -4.61 4.77
C LYS A 155 14.29 -3.56 3.87
N VAL A 156 13.14 -3.02 4.29
CA VAL A 156 12.44 -1.96 3.57
C VAL A 156 13.23 -0.68 3.72
N ARG A 157 13.76 -0.16 2.61
CA ARG A 157 14.53 1.07 2.55
C ARG A 157 13.68 2.26 2.15
N GLU A 158 12.79 2.06 1.18
CA GLU A 158 11.91 3.10 0.69
C GLU A 158 10.45 2.73 0.95
N LEU A 159 9.75 3.64 1.61
CA LEU A 159 8.31 3.58 1.84
C LEU A 159 7.59 4.61 0.96
N LEU A 160 6.59 4.19 0.21
CA LEU A 160 5.73 5.09 -0.55
C LEU A 160 4.36 5.09 0.13
N ALA A 161 3.89 6.27 0.54
CA ALA A 161 2.71 6.41 1.37
C ALA A 161 1.81 7.54 0.86
N PHE A 162 0.87 7.20 -0.03
CA PHE A 162 -0.01 8.18 -0.66
C PHE A 162 -1.44 8.13 -0.12
N GLY A 163 -2.08 9.31 -0.06
CA GLY A 163 -3.50 9.41 0.31
C GLY A 163 -3.82 8.96 1.74
N MET A 164 -2.82 8.89 2.63
CA MET A 164 -3.02 8.60 4.04
C MET A 164 -3.48 9.85 4.78
N ASP A 165 -4.42 9.67 5.71
CA ASP A 165 -4.78 10.71 6.66
C ASP A 165 -3.79 10.65 7.84
N TRP A 166 -2.76 11.49 7.78
CA TRP A 166 -1.65 11.49 8.73
C TRP A 166 -2.03 12.01 10.12
N PHE A 167 -3.11 12.81 10.19
CA PHE A 167 -3.66 13.34 11.44
C PHE A 167 -4.61 12.35 12.11
N ARG A 168 -5.13 11.36 11.37
CA ARG A 168 -6.03 10.36 11.93
C ARG A 168 -5.41 9.66 13.13
N GLU A 169 -6.11 9.75 14.25
CA GLU A 169 -5.70 9.16 15.51
C GLU A 169 -6.26 7.74 15.67
N PHE A 170 -5.41 6.85 16.15
CA PHE A 170 -5.80 5.50 16.57
C PHE A 170 -5.14 5.17 17.90
N GLY A 171 -5.95 4.85 18.91
CA GLY A 171 -5.43 4.50 20.23
C GLY A 171 -4.58 5.59 20.89
N GLY A 172 -4.86 6.87 20.58
CA GLY A 172 -4.13 8.02 21.14
C GLY A 172 -2.82 8.37 20.41
N SER A 173 -2.56 7.78 19.24
CA SER A 173 -1.41 8.17 18.39
C SER A 173 -1.88 8.50 16.98
N SER A 174 -1.37 9.61 16.41
CA SER A 174 -1.57 9.94 15.00
C SER A 174 -0.79 8.99 14.09
N CYS A 175 -1.20 8.84 12.83
CA CYS A 175 -0.45 8.03 11.86
C CYS A 175 1.00 8.53 11.70
N ALA A 176 1.23 9.84 11.71
CA ALA A 176 2.59 10.38 11.68
C ALA A 176 3.40 10.04 12.96
N SER A 177 2.78 10.02 14.13
CA SER A 177 3.43 9.56 15.37
C SER A 177 3.79 8.07 15.30
N MET A 178 2.91 7.23 14.74
CA MET A 178 3.20 5.81 14.53
C MET A 178 4.37 5.60 13.56
N LEU A 179 4.51 6.46 12.55
CA LEU A 179 5.68 6.46 11.67
C LEU A 179 6.96 6.86 12.42
N VAL A 180 6.90 7.84 13.32
CA VAL A 180 8.04 8.19 14.20
C VAL A 180 8.51 6.97 14.98
N ASP A 181 7.58 6.27 15.63
CA ASP A 181 7.88 5.07 16.41
C ASP A 181 8.45 3.96 15.51
N LEU A 182 7.88 3.79 14.31
CA LEU A 182 8.37 2.86 13.29
C LEU A 182 9.84 3.11 12.93
N VAL A 183 10.22 4.38 12.74
CA VAL A 183 11.58 4.80 12.34
C VAL A 183 12.56 4.70 13.51
N ARG A 184 12.12 4.97 14.75
CA ARG A 184 12.97 4.96 15.95
C ARG A 184 13.35 3.57 16.45
N LEU A 185 12.66 2.52 16.00
CA LEU A 185 12.98 1.16 16.42
C LEU A 185 14.39 0.75 15.97
N LYS A 186 15.18 0.25 16.92
CA LYS A 186 16.54 -0.24 16.68
C LYS A 186 16.58 -1.28 15.55
N ASP A 187 17.67 -1.25 14.79
CA ASP A 187 18.02 -2.15 13.69
C ASP A 187 17.26 -1.94 12.36
N ARG A 188 16.47 -0.86 12.22
CA ARG A 188 15.69 -0.58 10.99
C ARG A 188 16.44 0.21 9.93
N MET A 189 16.04 0.02 8.67
CA MET A 189 16.62 0.64 7.49
C MET A 189 15.64 1.45 6.65
N ILE A 190 14.47 1.87 7.16
CA ILE A 190 13.68 2.86 6.39
C ILE A 190 14.55 4.11 6.29
N GLU A 191 15.08 4.34 5.10
CA GLU A 191 16.00 5.43 4.77
C GLU A 191 15.20 6.61 4.20
N ASP A 192 14.13 6.29 3.47
CA ASP A 192 13.39 7.22 2.64
C ASP A 192 11.88 6.97 2.72
N ILE A 193 11.11 8.06 2.75
CA ILE A 193 9.66 8.03 2.54
C ILE A 193 9.25 9.01 1.45
N THR A 194 8.37 8.57 0.55
CA THR A 194 7.71 9.42 -0.43
C THR A 194 6.23 9.56 -0.08
N VAL A 195 5.74 10.80 0.00
CA VAL A 195 4.35 11.12 0.35
C VAL A 195 3.71 12.04 -0.71
N GLY A 196 2.38 12.18 -0.65
CA GLY A 196 1.65 13.10 -1.52
C GLY A 196 1.82 14.56 -1.07
N THR A 197 1.62 15.51 -2.01
CA THR A 197 1.84 16.95 -1.80
C THR A 197 1.19 17.52 -0.54
N ARG A 198 -0.06 17.11 -0.26
CA ARG A 198 -0.84 17.59 0.91
C ARG A 198 -0.38 17.03 2.26
N SER A 199 0.60 16.13 2.27
CA SER A 199 1.04 15.38 3.45
C SER A 199 2.46 15.70 3.89
N GLU A 200 3.24 16.41 3.07
CA GLU A 200 4.67 16.62 3.33
C GLU A 200 4.93 17.40 4.62
N GLU A 201 4.19 18.48 4.89
CA GLU A 201 4.46 19.38 6.02
C GLU A 201 4.44 18.63 7.37
N ASP A 202 3.37 17.86 7.66
CA ASP A 202 3.25 17.10 8.91
C ASP A 202 4.33 16.01 9.05
N ILE A 203 4.70 15.39 7.93
CA ILE A 203 5.71 14.32 7.90
C ILE A 203 7.12 14.90 8.02
N SER A 204 7.41 16.00 7.35
CA SER A 204 8.68 16.71 7.47
C SER A 204 8.91 17.14 8.93
N ASP A 205 7.91 17.74 9.56
CA ASP A 205 7.99 18.21 10.95
C ASP A 205 8.24 17.07 11.95
N LYS A 206 7.60 15.91 11.75
CA LYS A 206 7.67 14.79 12.70
C LYS A 206 8.81 13.82 12.43
N VAL A 207 9.16 13.56 11.16
CA VAL A 207 10.13 12.53 10.76
C VAL A 207 11.26 12.99 9.85
N GLY A 208 11.20 14.20 9.27
CA GLY A 208 12.21 14.71 8.33
C GLY A 208 13.61 14.86 8.90
N ALA A 209 13.75 14.91 10.23
CA ALA A 209 15.06 14.90 10.91
C ALA A 209 15.70 13.49 10.99
N MET A 210 14.93 12.43 10.75
CA MET A 210 15.37 11.04 10.94
C MET A 210 15.60 10.32 9.60
N ILE A 211 14.79 10.63 8.58
CA ILE A 211 14.81 9.99 7.27
C ILE A 211 14.59 11.04 6.18
N ARG A 212 14.94 10.73 4.92
CA ARG A 212 14.61 11.64 3.81
C ARG A 212 13.12 11.55 3.51
N VAL A 213 12.49 12.72 3.35
CA VAL A 213 11.08 12.86 2.99
C VAL A 213 11.03 13.46 1.59
N HIS A 214 10.31 12.79 0.70
CA HIS A 214 10.08 13.22 -0.67
C HIS A 214 8.61 13.56 -0.87
N GLN A 215 8.37 14.64 -1.61
CA GLN A 215 7.05 15.04 -2.04
C GLN A 215 6.86 14.71 -3.51
N GLU A 216 5.76 14.05 -3.82
CA GLU A 216 5.40 13.72 -5.18
C GLU A 216 3.93 14.09 -5.44
N GLU A 217 3.69 14.69 -6.60
CA GLU A 217 2.34 15.04 -7.05
C GLU A 217 1.72 13.85 -7.79
N LEU A 218 0.50 13.47 -7.41
CA LEU A 218 -0.22 12.41 -8.09
C LEU A 218 -0.85 12.94 -9.38
N LYS A 219 -0.83 12.14 -10.44
CA LYS A 219 -1.61 12.39 -11.65
C LYS A 219 -3.07 12.58 -11.26
N ASP A 220 -3.70 13.62 -11.79
CA ASP A 220 -5.14 13.81 -11.66
C ASP A 220 -5.86 12.57 -12.21
N VAL A 221 -6.36 11.74 -11.29
CA VAL A 221 -7.31 10.70 -11.63
C VAL A 221 -8.64 11.43 -11.68
N GLY A 222 -8.96 12.02 -12.85
CA GLY A 222 -10.09 12.92 -13.05
C GLY A 222 -11.23 12.73 -12.06
N CYS A 223 -11.19 13.48 -10.96
CA CYS A 223 -12.32 13.68 -10.07
C CYS A 223 -13.12 14.81 -10.67
N ASP A 224 -13.74 14.56 -11.82
CA ASP A 224 -14.86 15.39 -12.24
C ASP A 224 -16.02 15.12 -11.26
N GLY A 225 -16.09 15.96 -10.24
CA GLY A 225 -17.32 16.27 -9.51
C GLY A 225 -17.83 15.20 -8.55
N PHE A 226 -17.28 15.15 -7.33
CA PHE A 226 -18.14 15.03 -6.15
C PHE A 226 -17.80 16.18 -5.21
N ALA A 227 -18.44 17.31 -5.50
CA ALA A 227 -18.65 18.34 -4.50
C ALA A 227 -19.22 17.68 -3.24
N PHE A 228 -18.64 18.02 -2.09
CA PHE A 228 -19.26 17.83 -0.80
C PHE A 228 -20.68 18.42 -0.86
N MET A 229 -21.71 17.58 -0.98
CA MET A 229 -23.05 17.95 -0.57
C MET A 229 -23.15 17.60 0.92
N ASN A 230 -23.01 18.63 1.74
CA ASN A 230 -23.69 18.70 3.04
C ASN A 230 -25.20 18.75 2.82
#